data_AF-A0A355F948-F1
#
_entry.id   AF-A0A355F948-F1
#
_cell.length_a   1.000
_cell.length_b   1.000
_cell.length_c   1.000
_cell.angle_alpha   90.00
_cell.angle_beta   90.00
_cell.angle_gamma   90.00
#
_symmetry.space_group_name_H-M   'P 1'
#
loop_
_entity.id
_entity.type
_entity.pdbx_description
1 polymer ?
#
loop_
_entity_poly.entity_id
_entity_poly.type
_entity_poly.pdbx_seq_one_letter_code
_entity_poly.pdbx_strand_id
1 'polypeptide(L)'
;MNRSVRHRPLPLLQPLCVLAILAAGACSPQRPGEVRFLLDGDHAPDVLTEHKEIASPPALGGNRFLSGWWPWKNEGALVLSPVSQQARVQIVHLAERQRTLVLDLLQEAATRGRQVRASVDGRDLGAFPLTDPVEIPLPPDLPRGRVTVELAFDEGARGVMAAAIRPVLPEGRVRRWQSDLIQSGDSLVDLVRPVAGGEVLEGSFIPPTDPRDGQRFDLVVEREDGTPIRRFTWAPSFWNRLRGTRSFEYRLGDVQGFVRVRLWAQGEGPAGRWKQLRLVGAATPVRAPETEAPPAPQAEPPRLVIVYVMDALRADTVGALGGPAGISPTYDRLAREGLLFRNHRSVAPNTLPSTKALFTGHAFASRGGWKLEPEDGATLAELYRAAGYRTGLFSGNVYVGSAYKTDRGFEHVAEEVQIDGLVGGAPAVIRAAYNDNAEQAHTAALAWLRTLKPGEKAFLYLHTIHPHNPYDPPEPFRTRFTQGIPSAIDGSTTTLTGIKAQRVT
;
A
#
# COMPACT_ATOMS: atom_id res chain seq x y z
N MET A 1 10.25 -17.92 73.51
CA MET A 1 10.33 -17.03 74.68
C MET A 1 9.88 -15.64 74.27
N ASN A 2 8.82 -15.15 74.94
CA ASN A 2 8.29 -13.76 75.06
C ASN A 2 8.21 -12.83 73.83
N ARG A 3 7.00 -12.53 73.31
CA ARG A 3 5.98 -11.52 73.75
C ARG A 3 6.31 -10.11 73.20
N SER A 4 5.40 -9.28 72.68
CA SER A 4 3.97 -9.12 72.95
C SER A 4 3.19 -8.40 71.83
N VAL A 5 1.92 -8.79 71.74
CA VAL A 5 0.74 -8.17 71.11
C VAL A 5 0.29 -6.89 71.83
N ARG A 6 -0.31 -5.90 71.13
CA ARG A 6 -1.48 -5.07 71.55
C ARG A 6 -2.24 -4.59 70.29
N HIS A 7 -3.43 -5.09 69.94
CA HIS A 7 -4.80 -4.81 70.43
C HIS A 7 -5.32 -3.36 70.27
N ARG A 8 -6.28 -3.22 69.31
CA ARG A 8 -7.41 -2.25 69.21
C ARG A 8 -8.32 -2.31 70.47
N PRO A 9 -9.19 -1.32 70.83
CA PRO A 9 -10.40 -0.94 70.05
C PRO A 9 -11.01 0.50 70.18
N LEU A 10 -12.01 0.74 69.30
CA LEU A 10 -13.10 1.74 69.20
C LEU A 10 -13.96 1.88 70.50
N PRO A 11 -15.00 2.78 70.68
CA PRO A 11 -15.99 3.28 69.66
C PRO A 11 -16.78 4.62 69.90
N LEU A 12 -17.71 4.93 68.94
CA LEU A 12 -19.03 5.65 69.03
C LEU A 12 -19.03 7.19 69.30
N LEU A 13 -19.87 8.07 68.71
CA LEU A 13 -21.25 8.00 68.16
C LEU A 13 -21.54 9.15 67.16
N GLN A 14 -22.36 8.84 66.14
CA GLN A 14 -23.11 9.66 65.16
C GLN A 14 -24.20 10.59 65.82
N PRO A 15 -25.05 11.43 65.15
CA PRO A 15 -25.65 11.31 63.79
C PRO A 15 -25.91 12.66 63.03
N LEU A 16 -26.31 12.71 61.76
CA LEU A 16 -27.67 12.68 61.15
C LEU A 16 -27.47 13.15 59.68
N CYS A 17 -28.26 12.88 58.65
CA CYS A 17 -29.31 11.92 58.29
C CYS A 17 -29.54 12.15 56.76
N VAL A 18 -29.54 11.09 55.91
CA VAL A 18 -30.74 10.47 55.25
C VAL A 18 -31.24 11.33 54.04
N LEU A 19 -31.48 10.86 52.81
CA LEU A 19 -32.17 9.69 52.22
C LEU A 19 -31.46 9.29 50.89
N ALA A 20 -31.21 8.00 50.55
CA ALA A 20 -32.12 6.89 50.16
C ALA A 20 -32.67 7.04 48.72
N ILE A 21 -32.71 6.07 47.79
CA ILE A 21 -33.15 4.67 47.89
C ILE A 21 -32.55 3.81 46.74
N LEU A 22 -32.40 2.51 47.04
CA LEU A 22 -32.05 1.33 46.23
C LEU A 22 -32.95 1.05 45.00
N ALA A 23 -32.38 0.43 43.96
CA ALA A 23 -32.99 -0.76 43.33
C ALA A 23 -32.00 -1.46 42.38
N ALA A 24 -32.02 -2.79 42.43
CA ALA A 24 -31.26 -3.72 41.61
C ALA A 24 -31.54 -3.58 40.09
N GLY A 25 -30.52 -3.80 39.28
CA GLY A 25 -30.65 -3.94 37.84
C GLY A 25 -29.46 -4.72 37.30
N ALA A 26 -29.74 -5.94 36.83
CA ALA A 26 -28.84 -6.90 36.26
C ALA A 26 -27.69 -6.30 35.41
N CYS A 27 -26.50 -6.91 35.50
CA CYS A 27 -25.50 -6.87 34.45
C CYS A 27 -26.19 -7.10 33.11
N SER A 28 -26.33 -6.04 32.32
CA SER A 28 -26.70 -6.18 30.92
C SER A 28 -25.44 -6.58 30.15
N PRO A 29 -25.43 -7.71 29.43
CA PRO A 29 -24.34 -8.03 28.53
C PRO A 29 -24.34 -6.97 27.43
N GLN A 30 -23.22 -6.28 27.22
CA GLN A 30 -23.05 -5.49 26.01
C GLN A 30 -23.19 -6.43 24.81
N ARG A 31 -24.35 -6.35 24.15
CA ARG A 31 -24.69 -7.05 22.91
C ARG A 31 -23.90 -6.47 21.73
N PRO A 32 -23.73 -7.25 20.64
CA PRO A 32 -22.82 -6.95 19.55
C PRO A 32 -23.34 -5.77 18.72
N GLY A 33 -22.55 -4.71 18.63
CA GLY A 33 -22.95 -3.48 17.96
C GLY A 33 -21.81 -2.51 17.64
N GLU A 34 -20.54 -2.93 17.67
CA GLU A 34 -19.47 -2.09 17.14
C GLU A 34 -19.36 -2.29 15.63
N VAL A 35 -20.25 -1.62 14.91
CA VAL A 35 -20.01 -1.24 13.53
C VAL A 35 -19.02 -0.07 13.56
N ARG A 36 -17.75 -0.39 13.31
CA ARG A 36 -16.62 0.54 13.27
C ARG A 36 -16.45 1.09 11.85
N PHE A 37 -16.29 2.42 11.71
CA PHE A 37 -16.30 3.10 10.42
C PHE A 37 -15.27 4.20 10.20
N LEU A 38 -14.86 4.30 8.92
CA LEU A 38 -14.13 5.35 8.22
C LEU A 38 -13.22 6.20 9.09
N LEU A 39 -11.95 5.77 9.11
CA LEU A 39 -10.81 6.36 9.80
C LEU A 39 -10.58 5.83 11.23
N ASP A 40 -11.14 4.66 11.56
CA ASP A 40 -10.46 3.78 12.51
C ASP A 40 -9.07 3.50 11.93
N GLY A 41 -8.03 3.66 12.72
CA GLY A 41 -6.62 3.73 12.30
C GLY A 41 -6.07 2.52 11.53
N ASP A 42 -6.92 1.59 11.11
CA ASP A 42 -6.61 0.37 10.37
C ASP A 42 -6.44 0.61 8.86
N HIS A 43 -7.08 1.64 8.28
CA HIS A 43 -6.98 1.92 6.83
C HIS A 43 -7.01 3.43 6.52
N ALA A 44 -5.86 3.98 6.11
CA ALA A 44 -5.76 5.35 5.63
C ALA A 44 -6.45 5.51 4.25
N PRO A 45 -7.23 6.58 4.03
CA PRO A 45 -7.79 6.91 2.72
C PRO A 45 -6.67 7.28 1.74
N ASP A 46 -6.87 6.99 0.47
CA ASP A 46 -6.05 7.60 -0.58
C ASP A 46 -6.54 9.04 -0.79
N VAL A 47 -5.72 10.01 -0.42
CA VAL A 47 -5.97 11.43 -0.63
C VAL A 47 -5.20 11.88 -1.86
N LEU A 48 -5.93 12.33 -2.88
CA LEU A 48 -5.37 12.83 -4.12
C LEU A 48 -5.65 14.34 -4.23
N THR A 49 -4.57 15.11 -4.15
CA THR A 49 -4.52 16.51 -4.52
C THR A 49 -3.58 16.64 -5.71
N GLU A 50 -3.94 17.49 -6.66
CA GLU A 50 -3.05 17.78 -7.77
C GLU A 50 -2.03 18.84 -7.37
N HIS A 51 -0.77 18.63 -7.75
CA HIS A 51 0.32 19.57 -7.52
C HIS A 51 0.86 20.05 -8.87
N LYS A 52 1.30 21.30 -8.95
CA LYS A 52 1.94 21.83 -10.16
C LYS A 52 3.11 20.94 -10.61
N GLU A 53 3.97 20.62 -9.66
CA GLU A 53 5.22 19.89 -9.89
C GLU A 53 4.99 18.39 -9.77
N ILE A 54 5.79 17.64 -10.53
CA ILE A 54 5.84 16.19 -10.47
C ILE A 54 6.99 15.82 -9.54
N ALA A 55 6.66 15.16 -8.43
CA ALA A 55 7.62 14.83 -7.40
C ALA A 55 8.60 13.75 -7.87
N SER A 56 9.90 13.99 -7.65
CA SER A 56 10.96 13.03 -7.87
C SER A 56 10.80 11.78 -6.99
N PRO A 57 11.25 10.59 -7.44
CA PRO A 57 11.18 9.39 -6.62
C PRO A 57 12.10 9.50 -5.38
N PRO A 58 11.70 8.94 -4.22
CA PRO A 58 10.44 8.26 -3.96
C PRO A 58 9.30 9.24 -3.62
N ALA A 59 8.16 9.13 -4.30
CA ALA A 59 6.96 9.92 -4.02
C ALA A 59 5.70 9.03 -3.96
N LEU A 60 4.91 9.17 -2.89
CA LEU A 60 3.69 8.38 -2.67
C LEU A 60 2.40 9.19 -2.96
N GLY A 61 2.45 10.52 -2.83
CA GLY A 61 1.32 11.42 -3.07
C GLY A 61 1.42 12.19 -4.39
N GLY A 62 0.29 12.71 -4.86
CA GLY A 62 0.23 13.67 -5.97
C GLY A 62 0.74 13.15 -7.32
N ASN A 63 1.22 14.10 -8.13
CA ASN A 63 1.93 13.84 -9.39
C ASN A 63 3.34 13.36 -9.09
N ARG A 64 3.79 12.30 -9.77
CA ARG A 64 5.07 11.66 -9.48
C ARG A 64 5.68 10.95 -10.68
N PHE A 65 7.00 10.88 -10.68
CA PHE A 65 7.72 9.93 -11.51
C PHE A 65 7.52 8.50 -10.94
N LEU A 66 7.26 7.52 -11.82
CA LEU A 66 7.14 6.10 -11.44
C LEU A 66 8.50 5.38 -11.61
N SER A 67 8.54 4.05 -11.70
CA SER A 67 9.79 3.38 -12.12
C SER A 67 10.19 3.70 -13.54
N GLY A 68 11.44 3.40 -13.83
CA GLY A 68 12.08 3.67 -15.11
C GLY A 68 12.93 4.92 -15.08
N TRP A 69 13.02 5.65 -13.96
CA TRP A 69 13.88 6.82 -13.80
C TRP A 69 15.07 6.52 -12.90
N TRP A 70 16.26 6.86 -13.39
CA TRP A 70 17.52 6.82 -12.66
C TRP A 70 17.91 8.23 -12.22
N PRO A 71 18.00 8.50 -10.91
CA PRO A 71 18.46 9.78 -10.39
C PRO A 71 19.99 9.88 -10.43
N TRP A 72 20.51 11.03 -10.84
CA TRP A 72 21.93 11.39 -10.77
C TRP A 72 22.09 12.90 -10.57
N LYS A 73 23.31 13.36 -10.30
CA LYS A 73 23.61 14.79 -10.10
C LYS A 73 24.35 15.37 -11.30
N ASN A 74 23.90 16.52 -11.79
CA ASN A 74 24.63 17.36 -12.73
C ASN A 74 24.84 18.75 -12.11
N GLU A 75 26.09 19.16 -11.88
CA GLU A 75 26.42 20.46 -11.27
C GLU A 75 25.62 20.77 -9.97
N GLY A 76 25.31 19.73 -9.19
CA GLY A 76 24.52 19.82 -7.96
C GLY A 76 23.00 19.73 -8.15
N ALA A 77 22.48 19.84 -9.37
CA ALA A 77 21.06 19.63 -9.68
C ALA A 77 20.71 18.14 -9.79
N LEU A 78 19.53 17.75 -9.31
CA LEU A 78 18.99 16.39 -9.50
C LEU A 78 18.49 16.25 -10.93
N VAL A 79 18.95 15.21 -11.62
CA VAL A 79 18.54 14.89 -12.99
C VAL A 79 18.01 13.45 -13.02
N LEU A 80 16.88 13.26 -13.71
CA LEU A 80 16.25 11.96 -13.90
C LEU A 80 16.42 11.50 -15.34
N SER A 81 17.15 10.40 -15.55
CA SER A 81 17.29 9.79 -16.87
C SER A 81 16.46 8.52 -16.95
N PRO A 82 15.84 8.20 -18.09
CA PRO A 82 15.14 6.93 -18.21
C PRO A 82 16.20 5.79 -18.19
N VAL A 83 15.97 4.75 -17.37
CA VAL A 83 16.86 3.57 -17.22
C VAL A 83 16.92 2.77 -18.53
N SER A 84 15.83 2.81 -19.28
CA SER A 84 15.69 2.28 -20.63
C SER A 84 15.19 3.40 -21.55
N GLN A 85 14.79 3.11 -22.78
CA GLN A 85 14.05 4.07 -23.60
C GLN A 85 12.64 4.33 -23.07
N GLN A 86 12.14 3.52 -22.14
CA GLN A 86 10.81 3.66 -21.56
C GLN A 86 10.85 4.16 -20.12
N ALA A 87 9.96 5.09 -19.82
CA ALA A 87 9.72 5.59 -18.47
C ALA A 87 8.25 5.98 -18.27
N ARG A 88 7.83 6.14 -17.02
CA ARG A 88 6.44 6.45 -16.70
C ARG A 88 6.32 7.61 -15.72
N VAL A 89 5.30 8.42 -15.91
CA VAL A 89 4.90 9.49 -15.01
C VAL A 89 3.44 9.24 -14.62
N GLN A 90 3.12 9.39 -13.35
CA GLN A 90 1.74 9.32 -12.87
C GLN A 90 1.28 10.70 -12.47
N ILE A 91 0.12 11.08 -12.97
CA ILE A 91 -0.53 12.37 -12.68
C ILE A 91 -1.85 12.13 -11.97
N VAL A 92 -2.33 13.14 -11.26
CA VAL A 92 -3.62 13.20 -10.60
C VAL A 92 -4.53 14.09 -11.44
N HIS A 93 -5.43 13.48 -12.20
CA HIS A 93 -6.38 14.19 -13.06
C HIS A 93 -7.71 14.38 -12.32
N LEU A 94 -8.06 15.61 -11.93
CA LEU A 94 -9.29 15.90 -11.16
C LEU A 94 -10.35 16.69 -11.93
N ALA A 95 -10.04 17.19 -13.13
CA ALA A 95 -10.94 18.06 -13.89
C ALA A 95 -10.91 17.76 -15.38
N GLU A 96 -12.10 17.68 -15.99
CA GLU A 96 -12.33 17.47 -17.43
C GLU A 96 -11.97 18.72 -18.26
N ARG A 97 -10.67 19.05 -18.27
CA ARG A 97 -10.10 20.14 -19.04
C ARG A 97 -8.79 19.68 -19.66
N GLN A 98 -8.49 20.19 -20.85
CA GLN A 98 -7.23 19.89 -21.52
C GLN A 98 -6.06 20.36 -20.65
N ARG A 99 -5.04 19.51 -20.49
CA ARG A 99 -3.83 19.79 -19.71
C ARG A 99 -2.60 19.55 -20.58
N THR A 100 -1.46 19.96 -20.08
CA THR A 100 -0.16 19.68 -20.71
C THR A 100 0.78 19.14 -19.64
N LEU A 101 1.38 17.98 -19.92
CA LEU A 101 2.56 17.48 -19.22
C LEU A 101 3.79 18.19 -19.81
N VAL A 102 4.56 18.85 -18.95
CA VAL A 102 5.76 19.59 -19.31
C VAL A 102 6.96 18.89 -18.69
N LEU A 103 7.98 18.60 -19.49
CA LEU A 103 9.27 18.05 -19.03
C LEU A 103 10.39 19.03 -19.37
N ASP A 104 11.05 19.57 -18.36
CA ASP A 104 12.23 20.42 -18.54
C ASP A 104 13.46 19.51 -18.70
N LEU A 105 14.22 19.70 -19.77
CA LEU A 105 15.35 18.84 -20.13
C LEU A 105 16.68 19.52 -19.81
N LEU A 106 17.70 18.73 -19.47
CA LEU A 106 19.08 19.18 -19.47
C LEU A 106 19.46 19.63 -20.90
N GLN A 107 20.12 20.78 -21.05
CA GLN A 107 20.43 21.35 -22.39
C GLN A 107 21.13 20.35 -23.33
N GLU A 108 22.03 19.53 -22.79
CA GLU A 108 22.78 18.48 -23.51
C GLU A 108 21.89 17.32 -23.98
N ALA A 109 20.73 17.14 -23.34
CA ALA A 109 19.73 16.13 -23.67
C ALA A 109 18.81 16.57 -24.82
N ALA A 110 18.67 17.89 -25.05
CA ALA A 110 17.85 18.45 -26.12
C ALA A 110 18.53 18.27 -27.48
N THR A 111 18.35 17.09 -28.09
CA THR A 111 18.97 16.75 -29.37
C THR A 111 18.01 17.05 -30.54
N ARG A 112 18.41 17.90 -31.49
CA ARG A 112 17.62 18.17 -32.70
C ARG A 112 17.29 16.86 -33.45
N GLY A 113 16.01 16.69 -33.79
CA GLY A 113 15.53 15.55 -34.60
C GLY A 113 15.10 14.32 -33.79
N ARG A 114 15.29 14.30 -32.47
CA ARG A 114 14.82 13.22 -31.60
C ARG A 114 13.45 13.53 -30.99
N GLN A 115 12.74 12.47 -30.62
CA GLN A 115 11.37 12.54 -30.14
C GLN A 115 11.16 11.70 -28.87
N VAL A 116 10.08 12.02 -28.17
CA VAL A 116 9.46 11.16 -27.16
C VAL A 116 8.04 10.87 -27.58
N ARG A 117 7.67 9.59 -27.64
CA ARG A 117 6.27 9.18 -27.81
C ARG A 117 5.59 9.08 -26.46
N ALA A 118 4.35 9.51 -26.39
CA ALA A 118 3.56 9.43 -25.17
C ALA A 118 2.28 8.63 -25.39
N SER A 119 1.88 7.83 -24.41
CA SER A 119 0.61 7.10 -24.41
C SER A 119 -0.02 7.11 -23.01
N VAL A 120 -1.34 6.96 -22.96
CA VAL A 120 -2.10 6.81 -21.72
C VAL A 120 -3.10 5.67 -21.89
N ASP A 121 -3.04 4.66 -21.02
CA ASP A 121 -3.93 3.48 -21.08
C ASP A 121 -4.02 2.84 -22.47
N GLY A 122 -2.88 2.78 -23.19
CA GLY A 122 -2.79 2.25 -24.55
C GLY A 122 -3.27 3.20 -25.66
N ARG A 123 -3.84 4.37 -25.33
CA ARG A 123 -4.14 5.44 -26.27
C ARG A 123 -2.85 6.19 -26.62
N ASP A 124 -2.43 6.10 -27.88
CA ASP A 124 -1.30 6.89 -28.40
C ASP A 124 -1.67 8.38 -28.41
N LEU A 125 -0.81 9.20 -27.81
CA LEU A 125 -0.92 10.66 -27.82
C LEU A 125 -0.07 11.29 -28.94
N GLY A 126 0.82 10.52 -29.55
CA GLY A 126 1.71 10.95 -30.62
C GLY A 126 3.18 11.07 -30.20
N ALA A 127 3.98 11.60 -31.12
CA ALA A 127 5.40 11.85 -30.93
C ALA A 127 5.67 13.35 -30.78
N PHE A 128 6.46 13.70 -29.77
CA PHE A 128 6.75 15.08 -29.39
C PHE A 128 8.25 15.32 -29.52
N PRO A 129 8.68 16.50 -30.02
CA PRO A 129 10.09 16.81 -30.14
C PRO A 129 10.74 16.88 -28.75
N LEU A 130 11.97 16.36 -28.63
CA LEU A 130 12.79 16.50 -27.42
C LEU A 130 13.44 17.89 -27.37
N THR A 131 12.62 18.92 -27.32
CA THR A 131 13.01 20.31 -27.02
C THR A 131 12.92 20.58 -25.53
N ASP A 132 13.54 21.65 -25.05
CA ASP A 132 13.36 22.14 -23.68
C ASP A 132 12.39 23.35 -23.67
N PRO A 133 11.20 23.23 -23.05
CA PRO A 133 10.62 22.01 -22.49
C PRO A 133 9.99 21.11 -23.55
N VAL A 134 9.77 19.84 -23.20
CA VAL A 134 8.87 18.95 -23.93
C VAL A 134 7.45 19.23 -23.45
N GLU A 135 6.54 19.50 -24.38
CA GLU A 135 5.12 19.73 -24.07
C GLU A 135 4.25 18.62 -24.68
N ILE A 136 3.54 17.89 -23.82
CA ILE A 136 2.69 16.76 -24.19
C ILE A 136 1.24 17.11 -23.81
N PRO A 137 0.37 17.47 -24.76
CA PRO A 137 -1.04 17.71 -24.50
C PRO A 137 -1.73 16.43 -24.03
N LEU A 138 -2.48 16.54 -22.94
CA LEU A 138 -3.26 15.48 -22.33
C LEU A 138 -4.74 15.65 -22.68
N PRO A 139 -5.44 14.59 -23.11
CA PRO A 139 -6.85 14.67 -23.46
C PRO A 139 -7.72 15.14 -22.27
N PRO A 140 -8.80 15.92 -22.52
CA PRO A 140 -9.70 16.36 -21.46
C PRO A 140 -10.59 15.24 -20.90
N ASP A 141 -10.73 14.13 -21.63
CA ASP A 141 -11.57 12.97 -21.32
C ASP A 141 -10.82 11.87 -20.54
N LEU A 142 -9.65 12.20 -19.96
CA LEU A 142 -8.90 11.27 -19.13
C LEU A 142 -9.71 10.84 -17.89
N PRO A 143 -9.55 9.59 -17.42
CA PRO A 143 -10.24 9.14 -16.22
C PRO A 143 -9.83 9.97 -15.02
N ARG A 144 -10.80 10.34 -14.18
CA ARG A 144 -10.50 11.08 -12.95
C ARG A 144 -9.78 10.18 -11.95
N GLY A 145 -8.73 10.71 -11.31
CA GLY A 145 -7.90 9.98 -10.36
C GLY A 145 -6.45 9.91 -10.82
N ARG A 146 -5.77 8.79 -10.53
CA ARG A 146 -4.38 8.57 -10.96
C ARG A 146 -4.36 8.09 -12.42
N VAL A 147 -3.66 8.82 -13.28
CA VAL A 147 -3.47 8.50 -14.69
C VAL A 147 -1.99 8.28 -14.94
N THR A 148 -1.64 7.19 -15.62
CA THR A 148 -0.25 6.91 -15.99
C THR A 148 0.01 7.35 -17.42
N VAL A 149 0.99 8.22 -17.61
CA VAL A 149 1.54 8.61 -18.90
C VAL A 149 2.81 7.79 -19.13
N GLU A 150 2.80 6.96 -20.16
CA GLU A 150 3.98 6.21 -20.60
C GLU A 150 4.76 7.05 -21.61
N LEU A 151 6.08 7.06 -21.48
CA LEU A 151 6.99 7.85 -22.29
C LEU A 151 8.04 6.92 -22.92
N ALA A 152 8.19 6.98 -24.23
CA ALA A 152 9.20 6.25 -24.98
C ALA A 152 10.14 7.24 -25.69
N PHE A 153 11.36 7.35 -25.19
CA PHE A 153 12.42 8.26 -25.64
C PHE A 153 13.29 7.60 -26.71
N ASP A 154 13.70 8.36 -27.72
CA ASP A 154 14.75 7.94 -28.65
C ASP A 154 16.11 7.73 -27.94
N GLU A 155 16.99 6.89 -28.52
CA GLU A 155 18.31 6.57 -27.95
C GLU A 155 19.15 7.81 -27.63
N GLY A 156 19.81 7.80 -26.48
CA GLY A 156 20.75 8.85 -26.05
C GLY A 156 20.10 10.11 -25.47
N ALA A 157 18.77 10.19 -25.40
CA ALA A 157 18.06 11.25 -24.68
C ALA A 157 18.11 10.97 -23.17
N ARG A 158 18.83 11.80 -22.41
CA ARG A 158 19.02 11.59 -20.97
C ARG A 158 18.94 12.92 -20.22
N GLY A 159 17.98 13.03 -19.31
CA GLY A 159 18.04 14.01 -18.24
C GLY A 159 16.86 14.97 -18.22
N VAL A 160 15.80 14.57 -17.54
CA VAL A 160 14.71 15.45 -17.10
C VAL A 160 15.12 16.10 -15.79
N MET A 161 15.16 17.43 -15.77
CA MET A 161 15.51 18.22 -14.60
C MET A 161 14.29 18.51 -13.73
N ALA A 162 13.14 18.74 -14.36
CA ALA A 162 11.87 18.99 -13.69
C ALA A 162 10.70 18.56 -14.57
N ALA A 163 9.54 18.35 -13.96
CA ALA A 163 8.30 18.15 -14.71
C ALA A 163 7.11 18.77 -14.00
N ALA A 164 6.10 19.16 -14.78
CA ALA A 164 4.92 19.85 -14.27
C ALA A 164 3.65 19.56 -15.08
N ILE A 165 2.48 19.85 -14.49
CA ILE A 165 1.20 19.87 -15.17
C ILE A 165 0.68 21.31 -15.30
N ARG A 166 0.24 21.69 -16.50
CA ARG A 166 -0.29 23.04 -16.80
C ARG A 166 -1.68 22.97 -17.47
N PRO A 167 -2.59 23.95 -17.27
CA PRO A 167 -2.56 24.94 -16.16
C PRO A 167 -2.76 24.22 -14.82
N VAL A 168 -2.36 24.79 -13.69
CA VAL A 168 -2.54 24.15 -12.37
C VAL A 168 -3.99 24.31 -11.91
N LEU A 169 -4.57 23.28 -11.28
CA LEU A 169 -5.87 23.39 -10.61
C LEU A 169 -5.77 24.27 -9.34
N PRO A 170 -6.88 24.83 -8.84
CA PRO A 170 -6.90 25.42 -7.49
C PRO A 170 -6.35 24.41 -6.47
N GLU A 171 -5.44 24.85 -5.60
CA GLU A 171 -4.74 23.99 -4.65
C GLU A 171 -5.75 23.24 -3.75
N GLY A 172 -5.86 21.93 -3.94
CA GLY A 172 -6.69 21.06 -3.12
C GLY A 172 -6.08 20.84 -1.74
N ARG A 173 -6.92 20.82 -0.70
CA ARG A 173 -6.52 20.44 0.66
C ARG A 173 -7.55 19.52 1.28
N VAL A 174 -7.07 18.44 1.89
CA VAL A 174 -7.89 17.53 2.70
C VAL A 174 -7.29 17.44 4.10
N ARG A 175 -8.13 17.66 5.11
CA ARG A 175 -7.74 17.53 6.52
C ARG A 175 -8.70 16.63 7.25
N ARG A 176 -8.16 15.76 8.10
CA ARG A 176 -8.94 14.99 9.07
C ARG A 176 -9.10 15.79 10.36
N TRP A 177 -10.31 15.82 10.88
CA TRP A 177 -10.61 16.35 12.21
C TRP A 177 -11.51 15.36 12.95
N GLN A 178 -10.96 14.64 13.92
CA GLN A 178 -11.65 13.50 14.57
C GLN A 178 -12.09 12.46 13.51
N SER A 179 -13.39 12.16 13.41
CA SER A 179 -14.00 11.28 12.41
C SER A 179 -14.46 12.01 11.14
N ASP A 180 -14.18 13.30 11.01
CA ASP A 180 -14.65 14.12 9.91
C ASP A 180 -13.54 14.43 8.90
N LEU A 181 -13.96 14.64 7.65
CA LEU A 181 -13.09 15.03 6.54
C LEU A 181 -13.47 16.44 6.06
N ILE A 182 -12.47 17.30 5.93
CA ILE A 182 -12.61 18.69 5.52
C ILE A 182 -11.90 18.85 4.17
N GLN A 183 -12.62 19.28 3.13
CA GLN A 183 -12.09 19.45 1.77
C GLN A 183 -12.25 20.89 1.26
N SER A 184 -11.22 21.43 0.61
CA SER A 184 -11.25 22.68 -0.16
C SER A 184 -10.42 22.54 -1.43
N GLY A 185 -10.70 23.34 -2.46
CA GLY A 185 -10.01 23.24 -3.74
C GLY A 185 -10.27 21.91 -4.45
N ASP A 186 -9.58 21.69 -5.58
CA ASP A 186 -9.73 20.47 -6.37
C ASP A 186 -9.06 19.29 -5.62
N SER A 187 -9.85 18.39 -5.04
CA SER A 187 -9.35 17.23 -4.28
C SER A 187 -10.26 16.01 -4.39
N LEU A 188 -9.66 14.82 -4.26
CA LEU A 188 -10.35 13.54 -4.19
C LEU A 188 -9.90 12.77 -2.94
N VAL A 189 -10.86 12.25 -2.19
CA VAL A 189 -10.65 11.19 -1.20
C VAL A 189 -11.24 9.90 -1.72
N ASP A 190 -10.41 8.87 -1.87
CA ASP A 190 -10.80 7.54 -2.33
C ASP A 190 -10.73 6.52 -1.19
N LEU A 191 -11.80 5.74 -1.05
CA LEU A 191 -12.03 4.81 0.05
C LEU A 191 -12.54 3.50 -0.52
N VAL A 192 -11.87 2.39 -0.20
CA VAL A 192 -12.37 1.04 -0.51
C VAL A 192 -12.80 0.36 0.78
N ARG A 193 -14.00 -0.21 0.78
CA ARG A 193 -14.60 -0.86 1.96
C ARG A 193 -15.25 -2.19 1.58
N PRO A 194 -14.99 -3.27 2.34
CA PRO A 194 -15.73 -4.50 2.16
C PRO A 194 -17.18 -4.32 2.64
N VAL A 195 -18.11 -5.02 1.98
CA VAL A 195 -19.54 -5.11 2.29
C VAL A 195 -20.03 -6.54 2.11
N ALA A 196 -20.98 -6.95 2.93
CA ALA A 196 -21.59 -8.27 2.99
C ALA A 196 -23.06 -8.27 2.51
N GLY A 197 -23.60 -7.10 2.15
CA GLY A 197 -24.98 -6.92 1.71
C GLY A 197 -25.86 -6.38 2.84
N GLY A 198 -26.77 -5.47 2.49
CA GLY A 198 -27.72 -4.83 3.39
C GLY A 198 -27.19 -3.59 4.11
N GLU A 199 -25.91 -3.23 3.94
CA GLU A 199 -25.32 -2.05 4.56
C GLU A 199 -25.96 -0.74 4.07
N VAL A 200 -25.85 0.29 4.91
CA VAL A 200 -26.32 1.64 4.66
C VAL A 200 -25.17 2.62 4.84
N LEU A 201 -24.79 3.35 3.79
CA LEU A 201 -23.88 4.50 3.94
C LEU A 201 -24.64 5.71 4.45
N GLU A 202 -24.33 6.14 5.65
CA GLU A 202 -24.89 7.34 6.26
C GLU A 202 -23.82 8.38 6.59
N GLY A 203 -24.24 9.63 6.72
CA GLY A 203 -23.35 10.73 7.06
C GLY A 203 -24.02 12.07 6.82
N SER A 204 -23.25 13.14 6.95
CA SER A 204 -23.73 14.50 6.66
C SER A 204 -22.68 15.33 5.96
N PHE A 205 -23.11 16.21 5.06
CA PHE A 205 -22.29 17.24 4.44
C PHE A 205 -22.65 18.61 5.01
N ILE A 206 -21.66 19.31 5.56
CA ILE A 206 -21.77 20.68 6.02
C ILE A 206 -21.17 21.58 4.93
N PRO A 207 -21.97 22.45 4.30
CA PRO A 207 -21.48 23.32 3.24
C PRO A 207 -20.49 24.37 3.78
N PRO A 208 -19.64 24.95 2.92
CA PRO A 208 -18.79 26.08 3.29
C PRO A 208 -19.61 27.27 3.77
N THR A 209 -19.06 28.07 4.70
CA THR A 209 -19.74 29.24 5.27
C THR A 209 -19.97 30.38 4.27
N ASP A 210 -19.10 30.51 3.26
CA ASP A 210 -19.21 31.48 2.17
C ASP A 210 -18.79 30.85 0.83
N PRO A 211 -19.67 30.05 0.20
CA PRO A 211 -19.29 29.25 -0.95
C PRO A 211 -19.20 30.09 -2.22
N ARG A 212 -18.05 29.99 -2.90
CA ARG A 212 -17.76 30.66 -4.17
C ARG A 212 -18.51 29.98 -5.32
N ASP A 213 -18.86 30.75 -6.33
CA ASP A 213 -19.46 30.20 -7.55
C ASP A 213 -18.49 29.22 -8.23
N GLY A 214 -19.02 28.11 -8.75
CA GLY A 214 -18.21 27.03 -9.32
C GLY A 214 -17.70 25.98 -8.31
N GLN A 215 -17.88 26.18 -7.00
CA GLN A 215 -17.58 25.12 -6.03
C GLN A 215 -18.53 23.94 -6.19
N ARG A 216 -18.03 22.72 -6.01
CA ARG A 216 -18.86 21.51 -6.04
C ARG A 216 -18.29 20.44 -5.13
N PHE A 217 -19.16 19.71 -4.45
CA PHE A 217 -18.81 18.59 -3.60
C PHE A 217 -19.66 17.38 -3.96
N ASP A 218 -19.03 16.27 -4.33
CA ASP A 218 -19.73 15.03 -4.67
C ASP A 218 -19.30 13.90 -3.74
N LEU A 219 -20.25 13.04 -3.38
CA LEU A 219 -19.95 11.72 -2.85
C LEU A 219 -20.52 10.71 -3.82
N VAL A 220 -19.69 9.80 -4.32
CA VAL A 220 -20.10 8.73 -5.22
C VAL A 220 -19.77 7.39 -4.58
N VAL A 221 -20.76 6.51 -4.51
CA VAL A 221 -20.58 5.12 -4.08
C VAL A 221 -20.65 4.25 -5.31
N GLU A 222 -19.68 3.37 -5.50
CA GLU A 222 -19.52 2.56 -6.70
C GLU A 222 -19.17 1.12 -6.33
N ARG A 223 -19.53 0.20 -7.22
CA ARG A 223 -19.04 -1.18 -7.20
C ARG A 223 -17.56 -1.21 -7.59
N GLU A 224 -16.91 -2.33 -7.33
CA GLU A 224 -15.50 -2.55 -7.72
C GLU A 224 -15.26 -2.38 -9.23
N ASP A 225 -16.26 -2.71 -10.06
CA ASP A 225 -16.23 -2.53 -11.52
C ASP A 225 -16.42 -1.07 -11.98
N GLY A 226 -16.57 -0.12 -11.05
CA GLY A 226 -16.76 1.30 -11.33
C GLY A 226 -18.22 1.71 -11.57
N THR A 227 -19.18 0.78 -11.52
CA THR A 227 -20.60 1.09 -11.71
C THR A 227 -21.12 1.91 -10.52
N PRO A 228 -21.68 3.12 -10.73
CA PRO A 228 -22.20 3.93 -9.64
C PRO A 228 -23.47 3.34 -9.04
N ILE A 229 -23.46 3.20 -7.71
CA ILE A 229 -24.59 2.76 -6.89
C ILE A 229 -25.42 3.97 -6.44
N ARG A 230 -24.76 5.01 -5.91
CA ARG A 230 -25.39 6.24 -5.42
C ARG A 230 -24.50 7.46 -5.63
N ARG A 231 -25.13 8.62 -5.72
CA ARG A 231 -24.45 9.91 -5.83
C ARG A 231 -25.14 10.97 -4.97
N PHE A 232 -24.36 11.64 -4.15
CA PHE A 232 -24.68 12.92 -3.54
C PHE A 232 -23.95 14.02 -4.30
N THR A 233 -24.61 15.16 -4.53
CA THR A 233 -23.98 16.35 -5.12
C THR A 233 -24.46 17.59 -4.37
N TRP A 234 -23.52 18.45 -4.03
CA TRP A 234 -23.77 19.79 -3.52
C TRP A 234 -22.99 20.83 -4.35
N ALA A 235 -23.64 21.94 -4.68
CA ALA A 235 -23.04 23.09 -5.35
C ALA A 235 -23.73 24.38 -4.84
N PRO A 236 -23.09 25.56 -4.88
CA PRO A 236 -23.71 26.82 -4.53
C PRO A 236 -24.95 27.07 -5.40
N SER A 237 -26.06 27.34 -4.74
CA SER A 237 -27.29 27.83 -5.34
C SER A 237 -28.05 28.60 -4.28
N PHE A 238 -29.00 29.45 -4.68
CA PHE A 238 -29.85 30.19 -3.74
C PHE A 238 -30.43 29.28 -2.63
N TRP A 239 -31.03 28.15 -3.04
CA TRP A 239 -31.61 27.18 -2.10
C TRP A 239 -30.58 26.40 -1.28
N ASN A 240 -29.41 26.13 -1.85
CA ASN A 240 -28.35 25.42 -1.14
C ASN A 240 -27.63 26.30 -0.13
N ARG A 241 -27.58 27.63 -0.35
CA ARG A 241 -27.04 28.61 0.61
C ARG A 241 -27.96 28.82 1.81
N LEU A 242 -29.28 28.70 1.61
CA LEU A 242 -30.27 28.78 2.69
C LEU A 242 -30.35 27.51 3.54
N ARG A 243 -29.92 26.36 2.99
CA ARG A 243 -29.94 25.07 3.68
C ARG A 243 -28.56 24.81 4.29
N GLY A 244 -28.52 24.58 5.60
CA GLY A 244 -27.30 24.19 6.32
C GLY A 244 -26.87 22.75 6.02
N THR A 245 -26.54 22.01 7.07
CA THR A 245 -26.12 20.60 7.00
C THR A 245 -27.10 19.72 6.22
N ARG A 246 -26.59 18.87 5.33
CA ARG A 246 -27.35 17.84 4.61
C ARG A 246 -26.97 16.45 5.05
N SER A 247 -27.87 15.76 5.71
CA SER A 247 -27.71 14.34 6.03
C SER A 247 -28.12 13.47 4.85
N PHE A 248 -27.47 12.31 4.71
CA PHE A 248 -27.82 11.30 3.72
C PHE A 248 -27.72 9.91 4.33
N GLU A 249 -28.57 9.01 3.84
CA GLU A 249 -28.58 7.59 4.14
C GLU A 249 -28.81 6.82 2.83
N TYR A 250 -27.87 5.96 2.48
CA TYR A 250 -27.83 5.25 1.22
C TYR A 250 -27.76 3.75 1.47
N ARG A 251 -28.90 3.07 1.35
CA ARG A 251 -28.94 1.61 1.34
C ARG A 251 -28.18 1.11 0.12
N LEU A 252 -27.15 0.29 0.35
CA LEU A 252 -26.36 -0.33 -0.69
C LEU A 252 -27.08 -1.53 -1.33
N GLY A 253 -28.12 -2.06 -0.67
CA GLY A 253 -28.85 -3.23 -1.13
C GLY A 253 -28.02 -4.50 -0.97
N ASP A 254 -28.23 -5.51 -1.83
CA ASP A 254 -27.56 -6.82 -1.74
C ASP A 254 -26.12 -6.81 -2.32
N VAL A 255 -25.45 -5.65 -2.33
CA VAL A 255 -24.07 -5.55 -2.83
C VAL A 255 -23.13 -6.26 -1.86
N GLN A 256 -22.46 -7.29 -2.34
CA GLN A 256 -21.41 -8.02 -1.63
C GLN A 256 -20.05 -7.74 -2.27
N GLY A 257 -18.96 -7.90 -1.51
CA GLY A 257 -17.60 -7.70 -1.98
C GLY A 257 -17.05 -6.35 -1.57
N PHE A 258 -16.47 -5.58 -2.49
CA PHE A 258 -15.91 -4.26 -2.18
C PHE A 258 -16.73 -3.15 -2.83
N VAL A 259 -16.95 -2.07 -2.07
CA VAL A 259 -17.45 -0.80 -2.59
C VAL A 259 -16.37 0.26 -2.51
N ARG A 260 -16.38 1.15 -3.50
CA ARG A 260 -15.56 2.35 -3.53
C ARG A 260 -16.42 3.57 -3.17
N VAL A 261 -15.96 4.39 -2.23
CA VAL A 261 -16.59 5.65 -1.82
C VAL A 261 -15.65 6.79 -2.18
N ARG A 262 -16.04 7.64 -3.13
CA ARG A 262 -15.24 8.74 -3.63
C ARG A 262 -15.83 10.08 -3.19
N LEU A 263 -15.06 10.89 -2.48
CA LEU A 263 -15.43 12.24 -2.05
C LEU A 263 -14.65 13.27 -2.88
N TRP A 264 -15.37 14.01 -3.71
CA TRP A 264 -14.81 15.03 -4.59
C TRP A 264 -15.08 16.41 -4.04
N ALA A 265 -14.09 17.29 -4.13
CA ALA A 265 -14.26 18.73 -4.05
C ALA A 265 -13.66 19.36 -5.31
N GLN A 266 -14.36 20.37 -5.84
CA GLN A 266 -13.97 21.14 -7.01
C GLN A 266 -14.18 22.62 -6.74
N GLY A 267 -13.32 23.46 -7.29
CA GLY A 267 -13.43 24.92 -7.28
C GLY A 267 -12.72 25.57 -6.10
N GLU A 268 -12.26 26.80 -6.32
CA GLU A 268 -11.62 27.62 -5.30
C GLU A 268 -12.66 28.11 -4.27
N GLY A 269 -12.29 28.13 -2.99
CA GLY A 269 -13.13 28.70 -1.94
C GLY A 269 -13.01 27.98 -0.59
N PRO A 270 -13.82 28.39 0.40
CA PRO A 270 -13.79 27.81 1.74
C PRO A 270 -14.17 26.33 1.73
N ALA A 271 -13.74 25.62 2.78
CA ALA A 271 -13.87 24.18 2.86
C ALA A 271 -15.30 23.70 3.18
N GLY A 272 -15.71 22.60 2.57
CA GLY A 272 -16.85 21.78 3.00
C GLY A 272 -16.40 20.70 3.98
N ARG A 273 -17.33 20.15 4.77
CA ARG A 273 -17.04 19.11 5.78
C ARG A 273 -17.97 17.92 5.66
N TRP A 274 -17.40 16.74 5.46
CA TRP A 274 -18.08 15.45 5.59
C TRP A 274 -18.01 15.01 7.05
N LYS A 275 -19.17 14.90 7.68
CA LYS A 275 -19.34 14.59 9.09
C LYS A 275 -19.91 13.19 9.29
N GLN A 276 -19.30 12.42 10.20
CA GLN A 276 -19.80 11.11 10.63
C GLN A 276 -20.11 10.15 9.46
N LEU A 277 -19.27 10.12 8.43
CA LEU A 277 -19.47 9.24 7.28
C LEU A 277 -19.24 7.78 7.72
N ARG A 278 -20.27 6.92 7.65
CA ARG A 278 -20.18 5.51 8.07
C ARG A 278 -21.07 4.54 7.28
N LEU A 279 -20.67 3.28 7.03
CA LEU A 279 -21.60 2.20 6.68
C LEU A 279 -22.16 1.59 7.97
N VAL A 280 -23.47 1.49 8.08
CA VAL A 280 -24.15 0.83 9.19
C VAL A 280 -24.91 -0.40 8.71
N GLY A 281 -25.12 -1.35 9.62
CA GLY A 281 -25.77 -2.62 9.30
C GLY A 281 -24.78 -3.73 8.95
N ALA A 282 -23.94 -4.12 9.91
CA ALA A 282 -23.29 -5.42 9.85
C ALA A 282 -24.31 -6.50 10.25
N ALA A 283 -24.75 -7.33 9.31
CA ALA A 283 -24.91 -8.72 9.70
C ALA A 283 -23.49 -9.22 10.03
N THR A 284 -23.31 -9.81 11.22
CA THR A 284 -22.18 -10.70 11.54
C THR A 284 -21.77 -11.42 10.27
N PRO A 285 -20.48 -11.45 9.85
CA PRO A 285 -20.07 -11.95 8.54
C PRO A 285 -20.80 -13.27 8.28
N VAL A 286 -21.84 -13.20 7.46
CA VAL A 286 -22.60 -14.37 7.07
C VAL A 286 -21.63 -15.03 6.12
N ARG A 287 -20.98 -16.09 6.59
CA ARG A 287 -20.41 -17.11 5.70
C ARG A 287 -21.47 -17.32 4.62
N ALA A 288 -21.17 -16.91 3.39
CA ALA A 288 -22.14 -16.90 2.30
C ALA A 288 -22.92 -18.23 2.35
N PRO A 289 -24.27 -18.21 2.21
CA PRO A 289 -24.94 -19.46 1.88
C PRO A 289 -24.25 -19.92 0.61
N GLU A 290 -23.66 -21.11 0.66
CA GLU A 290 -23.16 -21.80 -0.51
C GLU A 290 -24.34 -21.90 -1.46
N THR A 291 -24.49 -20.92 -2.37
CA THR A 291 -25.06 -21.22 -3.67
C THR A 291 -24.15 -22.32 -4.19
N GLU A 292 -24.67 -23.55 -4.18
CA GLU A 292 -24.10 -24.67 -4.91
C GLU A 292 -24.02 -24.22 -6.38
N ALA A 293 -22.91 -23.54 -6.71
CA ALA A 293 -22.31 -23.73 -8.00
C ALA A 293 -22.26 -25.25 -8.18
N PRO A 294 -22.69 -25.79 -9.34
CA PRO A 294 -22.50 -27.22 -9.62
C PRO A 294 -21.07 -27.54 -9.21
N PRO A 295 -20.86 -28.54 -8.33
CA PRO A 295 -19.59 -28.72 -7.64
C PRO A 295 -18.51 -28.64 -8.71
N ALA A 296 -17.68 -27.59 -8.63
CA ALA A 296 -16.47 -27.57 -9.40
C ALA A 296 -15.83 -28.94 -9.12
N PRO A 297 -15.47 -29.72 -10.17
CA PRO A 297 -14.95 -31.06 -9.96
C PRO A 297 -13.96 -30.97 -8.82
N GLN A 298 -14.21 -31.68 -7.71
CA GLN A 298 -13.49 -31.49 -6.46
C GLN A 298 -12.02 -31.74 -6.76
N ALA A 299 -11.30 -30.67 -7.06
CA ALA A 299 -9.90 -30.74 -7.41
C ALA A 299 -9.24 -31.22 -6.13
N GLU A 300 -8.58 -32.38 -6.19
CA GLU A 300 -7.83 -32.86 -5.05
C GLU A 300 -6.90 -31.75 -4.56
N PRO A 301 -6.85 -31.46 -3.24
CA PRO A 301 -5.98 -30.42 -2.73
C PRO A 301 -4.54 -30.63 -3.21
N PRO A 302 -3.85 -29.57 -3.66
CA PRO A 302 -2.54 -29.70 -4.28
C PRO A 302 -1.56 -30.35 -3.31
N ARG A 303 -0.76 -31.30 -3.78
CA ARG A 303 0.23 -32.01 -2.94
C ARG A 303 1.38 -31.10 -2.49
N LEU A 304 1.64 -30.03 -3.22
CA LEU A 304 2.71 -29.08 -2.92
C LEU A 304 2.15 -27.67 -3.01
N VAL A 305 2.29 -26.92 -1.92
CA VAL A 305 1.98 -25.49 -1.86
C VAL A 305 3.27 -24.75 -1.50
N ILE A 306 3.64 -23.78 -2.33
CA ILE A 306 4.81 -22.93 -2.10
C ILE A 306 4.33 -21.49 -2.02
N VAL A 307 4.65 -20.82 -0.92
CA VAL A 307 4.57 -19.37 -0.79
C VAL A 307 5.98 -18.82 -0.92
N TYR A 308 6.22 -18.07 -1.99
CA TYR A 308 7.52 -17.51 -2.31
C TYR A 308 7.49 -15.98 -2.15
N VAL A 309 8.40 -15.44 -1.35
CA VAL A 309 8.51 -14.01 -1.06
C VAL A 309 9.94 -13.54 -1.36
N MET A 310 10.06 -12.46 -2.14
CA MET A 310 11.29 -11.67 -2.26
C MET A 310 11.14 -10.42 -1.43
N ASP A 311 12.01 -10.24 -0.46
CA ASP A 311 11.95 -9.11 0.44
C ASP A 311 12.32 -7.80 -0.26
N ALA A 312 11.56 -6.75 -0.01
CA ALA A 312 11.72 -5.42 -0.62
C ALA A 312 11.64 -5.37 -2.16
N LEU A 313 11.14 -6.42 -2.84
CA LEU A 313 10.90 -6.35 -4.28
C LEU A 313 9.79 -5.35 -4.60
N ARG A 314 10.06 -4.46 -5.55
CA ARG A 314 9.04 -3.57 -6.11
C ARG A 314 8.33 -4.23 -7.29
N ALA A 315 7.02 -4.06 -7.38
CA ALA A 315 6.23 -4.55 -8.52
C ALA A 315 6.74 -3.97 -9.85
N ASP A 316 7.21 -2.74 -9.81
CA ASP A 316 7.60 -1.96 -10.98
C ASP A 316 9.02 -2.29 -11.52
N THR A 317 9.66 -3.33 -10.95
CA THR A 317 10.88 -3.98 -11.45
C THR A 317 10.61 -5.40 -11.97
N VAL A 318 9.34 -5.82 -12.08
CA VAL A 318 8.92 -7.11 -12.64
C VAL A 318 8.19 -6.85 -13.96
N GLY A 319 8.64 -7.47 -15.05
CA GLY A 319 8.13 -7.27 -16.41
C GLY A 319 6.60 -7.41 -16.50
N ALA A 320 6.04 -8.51 -15.97
CA ALA A 320 4.60 -8.74 -15.96
C ALA A 320 3.78 -7.71 -15.16
N LEU A 321 4.41 -6.99 -14.23
CA LEU A 321 3.79 -5.95 -13.40
C LEU A 321 4.14 -4.53 -13.87
N GLY A 322 4.62 -4.40 -15.11
CA GLY A 322 4.94 -3.14 -15.75
C GLY A 322 6.37 -2.66 -15.52
N GLY A 323 7.29 -3.53 -15.07
CA GLY A 323 8.72 -3.32 -15.20
C GLY A 323 9.21 -3.50 -16.65
N PRO A 324 10.50 -3.29 -16.93
CA PRO A 324 11.06 -3.48 -18.27
C PRO A 324 10.80 -4.91 -18.80
N ALA A 325 10.40 -5.01 -20.07
CA ALA A 325 10.07 -6.31 -20.66
C ALA A 325 11.28 -7.28 -20.62
N GLY A 326 11.04 -8.52 -20.19
CA GLY A 326 12.07 -9.56 -20.14
C GLY A 326 13.10 -9.40 -19.02
N ILE A 327 12.93 -8.46 -18.10
CA ILE A 327 13.80 -8.28 -16.93
C ILE A 327 13.68 -9.45 -15.94
N SER A 328 12.49 -10.05 -15.87
CA SER A 328 12.12 -11.09 -14.90
C SER A 328 11.48 -12.29 -15.60
N PRO A 329 12.20 -12.97 -16.52
CA PRO A 329 11.59 -13.93 -17.45
C PRO A 329 10.89 -15.10 -16.74
N THR A 330 11.40 -15.55 -15.59
CA THR A 330 10.76 -16.60 -14.77
C THR A 330 9.42 -16.13 -14.19
N TYR A 331 9.37 -14.91 -13.63
CA TYR A 331 8.12 -14.33 -13.13
C TYR A 331 7.14 -14.05 -14.25
N ASP A 332 7.63 -13.55 -15.38
CA ASP A 332 6.80 -13.25 -16.53
C ASP A 332 6.17 -14.53 -17.09
N ARG A 333 6.89 -15.65 -17.05
CA ARG A 333 6.35 -16.97 -17.38
C ARG A 333 5.30 -17.43 -16.37
N LEU A 334 5.58 -17.36 -15.07
CA LEU A 334 4.62 -17.73 -14.02
C LEU A 334 3.33 -16.90 -14.12
N ALA A 335 3.43 -15.62 -14.42
CA ALA A 335 2.28 -14.74 -14.62
C ALA A 335 1.46 -15.11 -15.86
N ARG A 336 2.10 -15.60 -16.94
CA ARG A 336 1.41 -16.08 -18.16
C ARG A 336 0.76 -17.45 -17.98
N GLU A 337 1.40 -18.34 -17.22
CA GLU A 337 0.93 -19.71 -16.97
C GLU A 337 -0.09 -19.80 -15.82
N GLY A 338 -0.16 -18.76 -14.99
CA GLY A 338 -1.02 -18.70 -13.81
C GLY A 338 -1.93 -17.47 -13.78
N LEU A 339 -2.17 -16.96 -12.56
CA LEU A 339 -2.98 -15.78 -12.31
C LEU A 339 -2.11 -14.64 -11.76
N LEU A 340 -2.27 -13.44 -12.32
CA LEU A 340 -1.55 -12.24 -11.91
C LEU A 340 -2.49 -11.23 -11.26
N PHE A 341 -2.26 -10.94 -9.99
CA PHE A 341 -2.97 -9.89 -9.26
C PHE A 341 -2.25 -8.55 -9.41
N ARG A 342 -2.84 -7.62 -10.18
CA ARG A 342 -2.25 -6.28 -10.42
C ARG A 342 -2.49 -5.29 -9.28
N ASN A 343 -3.50 -5.54 -8.45
CA ASN A 343 -3.92 -4.68 -7.34
C ASN A 343 -3.70 -5.36 -5.98
N HIS A 344 -2.60 -6.10 -5.82
CA HIS A 344 -2.22 -6.69 -4.54
C HIS A 344 -1.37 -5.70 -3.73
N ARG A 345 -1.76 -5.42 -2.48
CA ARG A 345 -1.08 -4.48 -1.59
C ARG A 345 -0.71 -5.16 -0.28
N SER A 346 0.49 -4.89 0.21
CA SER A 346 0.82 -5.25 1.59
C SER A 346 0.05 -4.36 2.56
N VAL A 347 -0.40 -4.96 3.67
CA VAL A 347 -1.05 -4.27 4.78
C VAL A 347 -0.05 -3.63 5.74
N ALA A 348 1.25 -3.85 5.53
CA ALA A 348 2.31 -3.20 6.30
C ALA A 348 3.58 -2.98 5.43
N PRO A 349 4.27 -1.85 5.59
CA PRO A 349 5.43 -1.52 4.76
C PRO A 349 6.74 -2.22 5.19
N ASN A 350 6.76 -2.91 6.34
CA ASN A 350 7.96 -3.53 6.90
C ASN A 350 7.83 -5.07 6.88
N THR A 351 8.96 -5.78 6.73
CA THR A 351 9.01 -7.25 6.61
C THR A 351 8.22 -7.95 7.71
N LEU A 352 8.59 -7.73 8.97
CA LEU A 352 7.99 -8.47 10.09
C LEU A 352 6.46 -8.31 10.17
N PRO A 353 5.90 -7.09 10.23
CA PRO A 353 4.45 -6.93 10.29
C PRO A 353 3.73 -7.42 9.03
N SER A 354 4.36 -7.32 7.85
CA SER A 354 3.83 -7.86 6.60
C SER A 354 3.76 -9.39 6.63
N THR A 355 4.82 -10.05 7.09
CA THR A 355 4.90 -11.52 7.23
C THR A 355 3.90 -12.02 8.26
N LYS A 356 3.78 -11.35 9.41
CA LYS A 356 2.77 -11.68 10.43
C LYS A 356 1.35 -11.62 9.85
N ALA A 357 1.03 -10.57 9.09
CA ALA A 357 -0.26 -10.45 8.43
C ALA A 357 -0.50 -11.57 7.39
N LEU A 358 0.53 -11.91 6.61
CA LEU A 358 0.47 -13.00 5.64
C LEU A 358 0.23 -14.36 6.31
N PHE A 359 0.85 -14.63 7.46
CA PHE A 359 0.69 -15.89 8.20
C PHE A 359 -0.65 -16.01 8.91
N THR A 360 -1.27 -14.90 9.32
CA THR A 360 -2.46 -14.93 10.17
C THR A 360 -3.74 -14.55 9.41
N GLY A 361 -3.62 -13.94 8.23
CA GLY A 361 -4.75 -13.37 7.50
C GLY A 361 -5.34 -12.10 8.16
N HIS A 362 -4.65 -11.52 9.14
CA HIS A 362 -5.09 -10.34 9.88
C HIS A 362 -4.24 -9.11 9.56
N ALA A 363 -4.88 -7.96 9.40
CA ALA A 363 -4.17 -6.71 9.13
C ALA A 363 -3.28 -6.32 10.32
N PHE A 364 -2.08 -5.80 10.06
CA PHE A 364 -1.14 -5.44 11.12
C PHE A 364 -1.72 -4.45 12.15
N ALA A 365 -2.52 -3.48 11.70
CA ALA A 365 -3.14 -2.51 12.58
C ALA A 365 -4.12 -3.14 13.60
N SER A 366 -4.75 -4.27 13.24
CA SER A 366 -5.68 -4.98 14.12
C SER A 366 -4.96 -5.77 15.23
N ARG A 367 -3.74 -6.23 14.98
CA ARG A 367 -2.96 -7.10 15.89
C ARG A 367 -1.46 -6.79 15.80
N GLY A 368 -1.09 -5.62 16.32
CA GLY A 368 0.28 -5.09 16.28
C GLY A 368 1.32 -5.96 17.02
N GLY A 369 2.58 -5.54 16.97
CA GLY A 369 3.69 -6.21 17.66
C GLY A 369 4.70 -6.90 16.74
N TRP A 370 5.79 -7.38 17.34
CA TRP A 370 6.95 -7.91 16.61
C TRP A 370 7.07 -9.44 16.65
N LYS A 371 6.02 -10.15 17.08
CA LYS A 371 6.00 -11.60 17.30
C LYS A 371 4.60 -12.15 16.99
N LEU A 372 4.51 -13.45 16.74
CA LEU A 372 3.24 -14.17 16.72
C LEU A 372 2.81 -14.49 18.16
N GLU A 373 1.70 -13.91 18.58
CA GLU A 373 1.09 -14.11 19.89
C GLU A 373 -0.10 -15.08 19.79
N PRO A 374 -0.50 -15.78 20.86
CA PRO A 374 -1.63 -16.71 20.83
C PRO A 374 -2.94 -16.09 20.32
N GLU A 375 -3.20 -14.83 20.68
CA GLU A 375 -4.37 -14.06 20.26
C GLU A 375 -4.42 -13.75 18.76
N ASP A 376 -3.31 -13.96 18.02
CA ASP A 376 -3.26 -13.80 16.57
C ASP A 376 -4.03 -14.89 15.81
N GLY A 377 -4.47 -15.96 16.50
CA GLY A 377 -5.22 -17.05 15.89
C GLY A 377 -4.33 -18.06 15.15
N ALA A 378 -4.97 -18.98 14.44
CA ALA A 378 -4.25 -20.04 13.70
C ALA A 378 -3.42 -19.44 12.56
N THR A 379 -2.17 -19.87 12.44
CA THR A 379 -1.32 -19.49 11.31
C THR A 379 -1.58 -20.36 10.08
N LEU A 380 -1.20 -19.87 8.91
CA LEU A 380 -1.24 -20.60 7.65
C LEU A 380 -0.52 -21.97 7.77
N ALA A 381 0.62 -22.01 8.45
CA ALA A 381 1.36 -23.24 8.69
C ALA A 381 0.60 -24.22 9.61
N GLU A 382 -0.02 -23.74 10.70
CA GLU A 382 -0.85 -24.57 11.58
C GLU A 382 -2.05 -25.17 10.84
N LEU A 383 -2.69 -24.39 9.96
CA LEU A 383 -3.81 -24.85 9.12
C LEU A 383 -3.37 -25.92 8.12
N TYR A 384 -2.24 -25.73 7.44
CA TYR A 384 -1.69 -26.75 6.53
C TYR A 384 -1.27 -28.03 7.26
N ARG A 385 -0.65 -27.89 8.43
CA ARG A 385 -0.28 -29.04 9.27
C ARG A 385 -1.51 -29.82 9.71
N ALA A 386 -2.57 -29.13 10.14
CA ALA A 386 -3.85 -29.77 10.48
C ALA A 386 -4.49 -30.50 9.28
N ALA A 387 -4.24 -30.02 8.06
CA ALA A 387 -4.65 -30.67 6.81
C ALA A 387 -3.71 -31.79 6.32
N GLY A 388 -2.70 -32.17 7.10
CA GLY A 388 -1.79 -33.28 6.80
C GLY A 388 -0.60 -32.93 5.90
N TYR A 389 -0.24 -31.64 5.79
CA TYR A 389 0.95 -31.20 5.06
C TYR A 389 2.17 -31.17 6.00
N ARG A 390 3.32 -31.59 5.48
CA ARG A 390 4.62 -31.28 6.05
C ARG A 390 4.90 -29.79 5.89
N THR A 391 5.36 -29.12 6.93
CA THR A 391 5.52 -27.65 6.92
C THR A 391 6.99 -27.24 7.05
N GLY A 392 7.49 -26.45 6.08
CA GLY A 392 8.89 -25.99 6.05
C GLY A 392 9.01 -24.48 5.87
N LEU A 393 9.87 -23.86 6.67
CA LEU A 393 10.22 -22.43 6.64
C LEU A 393 11.68 -22.26 6.24
N PHE A 394 11.91 -21.57 5.11
CA PHE A 394 13.23 -21.28 4.57
C PHE A 394 13.35 -19.78 4.36
N SER A 395 14.07 -19.10 5.25
CA SER A 395 14.15 -17.64 5.22
C SER A 395 15.56 -17.15 5.42
N GLY A 396 16.06 -16.37 4.46
CA GLY A 396 17.29 -15.62 4.61
C GLY A 396 17.17 -14.41 5.53
N ASN A 397 15.95 -14.02 5.91
CA ASN A 397 15.70 -12.86 6.74
C ASN A 397 15.50 -13.26 8.21
N VAL A 398 16.34 -12.72 9.10
CA VAL A 398 16.29 -12.96 10.56
C VAL A 398 14.93 -12.64 11.17
N TYR A 399 14.19 -11.66 10.64
CA TYR A 399 12.85 -11.31 11.14
C TYR A 399 11.80 -12.41 10.93
N VAL A 400 12.11 -13.38 10.09
CA VAL A 400 11.24 -14.47 9.69
C VAL A 400 11.89 -15.80 10.08
N GLY A 401 11.59 -16.27 11.28
CA GLY A 401 12.24 -17.42 11.92
C GLY A 401 12.11 -17.39 13.43
N SER A 402 12.75 -18.36 14.09
CA SER A 402 12.62 -18.58 15.53
C SER A 402 13.13 -17.40 16.37
N ALA A 403 14.17 -16.70 15.89
CA ALA A 403 14.75 -15.53 16.57
C ALA A 403 13.73 -14.43 16.87
N TYR A 404 12.74 -14.26 16.00
CA TYR A 404 11.66 -13.27 16.14
C TYR A 404 10.29 -13.91 16.40
N LYS A 405 10.26 -15.21 16.75
CA LYS A 405 9.04 -15.97 17.08
C LYS A 405 7.95 -15.85 16.01
N THR A 406 8.34 -16.04 14.75
CA THR A 406 7.43 -16.04 13.59
C THR A 406 7.29 -17.41 12.93
N ASP A 407 7.84 -18.45 13.56
CA ASP A 407 7.95 -19.85 13.10
C ASP A 407 6.78 -20.75 13.55
N ARG A 408 5.77 -20.22 14.25
CA ARG A 408 4.66 -21.00 14.79
C ARG A 408 3.92 -21.77 13.68
N GLY A 409 3.90 -23.10 13.83
CA GLY A 409 3.21 -24.03 12.94
C GLY A 409 4.11 -24.75 11.94
N PHE A 410 5.37 -24.33 11.78
CA PHE A 410 6.34 -25.00 10.93
C PHE A 410 7.03 -26.15 11.66
N GLU A 411 7.15 -27.31 11.01
CA GLU A 411 7.90 -28.47 11.53
C GLU A 411 9.41 -28.37 11.31
N HIS A 412 9.80 -27.71 10.21
CA HIS A 412 11.19 -27.49 9.87
C HIS A 412 11.42 -26.00 9.63
N VAL A 413 12.46 -25.46 10.27
CA VAL A 413 12.95 -24.10 10.07
C VAL A 413 14.43 -24.19 9.71
N ALA A 414 14.80 -23.71 8.53
CA ALA A 414 16.19 -23.68 8.08
C ALA A 414 16.92 -22.49 8.73
N GLU A 415 17.37 -22.65 9.96
CA GLU A 415 18.14 -21.63 10.67
C GLU A 415 19.49 -21.36 9.99
N GLU A 416 20.04 -22.35 9.27
CA GLU A 416 21.33 -22.27 8.58
C GLU A 416 21.37 -21.29 7.39
N VAL A 417 20.22 -20.84 6.90
CA VAL A 417 20.15 -19.89 5.77
C VAL A 417 19.88 -18.46 6.21
N GLN A 418 19.66 -18.23 7.51
CA GLN A 418 19.48 -16.88 8.04
C GLN A 418 20.79 -16.09 7.98
N ILE A 419 20.69 -14.79 7.70
CA ILE A 419 21.87 -13.90 7.79
C ILE A 419 22.41 -13.91 9.22
N ASP A 420 23.73 -13.99 9.37
CA ASP A 420 24.48 -13.78 10.61
C ASP A 420 24.32 -12.33 11.12
N GLY A 421 23.11 -11.97 11.54
CA GLY A 421 22.82 -10.74 12.26
C GLY A 421 22.97 -11.03 13.74
N LEU A 422 24.11 -10.69 14.34
CA LEU A 422 24.34 -10.74 15.79
C LEU A 422 23.09 -10.21 16.54
N VAL A 423 22.40 -11.13 17.22
CA VAL A 423 21.43 -10.82 18.27
C VAL A 423 22.23 -10.25 19.44
N GLY A 424 22.35 -8.92 19.49
CA GLY A 424 22.87 -8.19 20.64
C GLY A 424 24.36 -7.82 20.56
N GLY A 425 24.63 -6.51 20.55
CA GLY A 425 25.85 -5.91 21.11
C GLY A 425 27.07 -5.78 20.18
N ALA A 426 27.15 -4.64 19.47
CA ALA A 426 28.34 -3.81 19.18
C ALA A 426 28.34 -3.26 17.72
N PRO A 427 28.57 -1.95 17.47
CA PRO A 427 28.45 -1.35 16.14
C PRO A 427 29.60 -1.65 15.14
N ALA A 428 30.55 -2.53 15.45
CA ALA A 428 31.89 -2.44 14.87
C ALA A 428 32.29 -3.55 13.87
N VAL A 429 31.48 -4.58 13.61
CA VAL A 429 31.82 -5.58 12.59
C VAL A 429 30.58 -6.05 11.84
N ILE A 430 30.07 -5.21 10.93
CA ILE A 430 29.29 -5.70 9.78
C ILE A 430 30.30 -6.41 8.89
N ARG A 431 30.62 -7.66 9.22
CA ARG A 431 31.58 -8.43 8.43
C ARG A 431 30.90 -8.72 7.10
N ALA A 432 31.58 -8.29 6.04
CA ALA A 432 31.24 -8.45 4.64
C ALA A 432 31.23 -9.94 4.22
N ALA A 433 30.28 -10.71 4.71
CA ALA A 433 29.87 -11.93 4.03
C ALA A 433 28.92 -11.51 2.91
N TYR A 434 29.26 -11.87 1.67
CA TYR A 434 28.34 -11.77 0.54
C TYR A 434 26.98 -12.34 0.95
N ASN A 435 25.94 -11.52 0.85
CA ASN A 435 24.61 -11.86 1.31
C ASN A 435 23.87 -12.74 0.27
N ASP A 436 24.52 -13.77 -0.28
CA ASP A 436 23.88 -14.71 -1.22
C ASP A 436 23.01 -15.74 -0.50
N ASN A 437 22.14 -15.25 0.38
CA ASN A 437 21.20 -16.11 1.10
C ASN A 437 20.08 -16.61 0.19
N ALA A 438 19.90 -16.02 -1.00
CA ALA A 438 18.92 -16.49 -1.95
C ALA A 438 19.33 -17.87 -2.42
N GLU A 439 20.54 -18.05 -2.94
CA GLU A 439 21.02 -19.38 -3.36
C GLU A 439 20.94 -20.40 -2.22
N GLN A 440 21.35 -20.01 -1.02
CA GLN A 440 21.32 -20.88 0.16
C GLN A 440 19.90 -21.29 0.55
N ALA A 441 18.95 -20.34 0.63
CA ALA A 441 17.56 -20.61 0.96
C ALA A 441 16.89 -21.51 -0.09
N HIS A 442 17.14 -21.28 -1.38
CA HIS A 442 16.65 -22.18 -2.44
C HIS A 442 17.27 -23.57 -2.31
N THR A 443 18.58 -23.68 -2.04
CA THR A 443 19.28 -24.96 -1.90
C THR A 443 18.73 -25.76 -0.72
N ALA A 444 18.54 -25.13 0.44
CA ALA A 444 17.95 -25.76 1.61
C ALA A 444 16.50 -26.21 1.36
N ALA A 445 15.68 -25.35 0.73
CA ALA A 445 14.30 -25.68 0.36
C ALA A 445 14.25 -26.90 -0.58
N LEU A 446 15.09 -26.94 -1.61
CA LEU A 446 15.18 -28.06 -2.54
C LEU A 446 15.68 -29.34 -1.86
N ALA A 447 16.65 -29.23 -0.95
CA ALA A 447 17.15 -30.36 -0.17
C ALA A 447 16.04 -30.96 0.71
N TRP A 448 15.27 -30.12 1.41
CA TRP A 448 14.14 -30.58 2.23
C TRP A 448 13.03 -31.22 1.40
N LEU A 449 12.68 -30.64 0.25
CA LEU A 449 11.68 -31.25 -0.65
C LEU A 449 12.10 -32.65 -1.12
N ARG A 450 13.39 -32.92 -1.30
CA ARG A 450 13.91 -34.25 -1.66
C ARG A 450 13.82 -35.27 -0.52
N THR A 451 13.60 -34.83 0.73
CA THR A 451 13.41 -35.73 1.88
C THR A 451 11.97 -36.23 2.02
N LEU A 452 11.02 -35.64 1.28
CA LEU A 452 9.62 -36.03 1.34
C LEU A 452 9.41 -37.43 0.78
N LYS A 453 8.61 -38.24 1.49
CA LYS A 453 8.24 -39.59 1.07
C LYS A 453 7.18 -39.53 -0.04
N PRO A 454 7.11 -40.55 -0.91
CA PRO A 454 6.01 -40.68 -1.86
C PRO A 454 4.65 -40.59 -1.15
N GLY A 455 3.75 -39.76 -1.67
CA GLY A 455 2.43 -39.53 -1.09
C GLY A 455 2.34 -38.38 -0.08
N GLU A 456 3.46 -37.93 0.51
CA GLU A 456 3.43 -36.78 1.42
C GLU A 456 3.01 -35.50 0.68
N LYS A 457 2.27 -34.65 1.41
CA LYS A 457 1.93 -33.29 1.01
C LYS A 457 2.87 -32.31 1.72
N ALA A 458 3.17 -31.18 1.10
CA ALA A 458 4.08 -30.19 1.69
C ALA A 458 3.61 -28.75 1.47
N PHE A 459 3.72 -27.96 2.54
CA PHE A 459 3.58 -26.52 2.54
C PHE A 459 4.96 -25.91 2.84
N LEU A 460 5.44 -25.09 1.92
CA LEU A 460 6.75 -24.48 1.99
C LEU A 460 6.62 -22.96 1.93
N TYR A 461 7.19 -22.27 2.92
CA TYR A 461 7.37 -20.83 2.88
C TYR A 461 8.84 -20.50 2.62
N LEU A 462 9.11 -19.87 1.46
CA LEU A 462 10.45 -19.49 1.03
C LEU A 462 10.55 -17.97 0.93
N HIS A 463 11.45 -17.39 1.73
CA HIS A 463 11.64 -15.94 1.84
C HIS A 463 13.09 -15.58 1.57
N THR A 464 13.35 -14.97 0.43
CA THR A 464 14.69 -14.49 0.06
C THR A 464 14.84 -13.02 0.42
N ILE A 465 16.03 -12.60 0.85
CA ILE A 465 16.21 -11.20 1.27
C ILE A 465 16.41 -10.23 0.10
N HIS A 466 16.87 -10.72 -1.05
CA HIS A 466 17.08 -9.87 -2.21
C HIS A 466 15.74 -9.33 -2.74
N PRO A 467 15.68 -8.06 -3.20
CA PRO A 467 16.79 -7.13 -3.45
C PRO A 467 17.17 -6.17 -2.30
N HIS A 468 16.98 -6.52 -1.02
CA HIS A 468 17.44 -5.70 0.11
C HIS A 468 18.98 -5.49 0.08
N ASN A 469 19.47 -4.46 0.77
CA ASN A 469 20.91 -4.17 0.80
C ASN A 469 21.75 -5.34 1.37
N PRO A 470 23.01 -5.53 0.91
CA PRO A 470 23.72 -4.74 -0.12
C PRO A 470 23.14 -4.90 -1.53
N TYR A 471 23.11 -3.81 -2.30
CA TYR A 471 22.66 -3.80 -3.70
C TYR A 471 23.78 -4.22 -4.64
N ASP A 472 24.34 -5.40 -4.40
CA ASP A 472 25.52 -5.93 -5.09
C ASP A 472 25.20 -7.28 -5.74
N PRO A 473 24.49 -7.29 -6.89
CA PRO A 473 24.13 -8.52 -7.56
C PRO A 473 25.39 -9.23 -8.12
N PRO A 474 25.39 -10.56 -8.27
CA PRO A 474 26.50 -11.27 -8.89
C PRO A 474 26.60 -10.97 -10.39
N GLU A 475 27.77 -11.25 -10.97
CA GLU A 475 27.92 -11.26 -12.42
C GLU A 475 27.11 -12.41 -13.06
N PRO A 476 26.59 -12.24 -14.30
CA PRO A 476 26.73 -11.08 -15.19
C PRO A 476 25.73 -9.95 -14.92
N PHE A 477 24.88 -10.05 -13.89
CA PHE A 477 23.77 -9.12 -13.68
C PHE A 477 24.25 -7.72 -13.30
N ARG A 478 25.30 -7.62 -12.48
CA ARG A 478 25.92 -6.34 -12.15
C ARG A 478 26.35 -5.58 -13.40
N THR A 479 27.25 -6.16 -14.19
CA THR A 479 27.74 -5.51 -15.41
C THR A 479 26.61 -5.24 -16.41
N ARG A 480 25.68 -6.18 -16.59
CA ARG A 480 24.55 -6.03 -17.53
C ARG A 480 23.71 -4.78 -17.28
N PHE A 481 23.54 -4.35 -16.03
CA PHE A 481 22.68 -3.22 -15.68
C PHE A 481 23.45 -1.92 -15.37
N THR A 482 24.77 -1.98 -15.18
CA THR A 482 25.60 -0.79 -14.90
C THR A 482 26.49 -0.36 -16.06
N GLN A 483 26.56 -1.13 -17.15
CA GLN A 483 27.44 -0.83 -18.29
C GLN A 483 27.17 0.57 -18.87
N GLY A 484 28.21 1.41 -18.94
CA GLY A 484 28.12 2.77 -19.49
C GLY A 484 27.46 3.80 -18.56
N ILE A 485 27.21 3.46 -17.30
CA ILE A 485 26.73 4.38 -16.26
C ILE A 485 27.92 4.72 -15.34
N PRO A 486 28.51 5.93 -15.43
CA PRO A 486 29.54 6.34 -14.48
C PRO A 486 28.89 6.61 -13.11
N SER A 487 29.17 5.77 -12.11
CA SER A 487 28.67 5.93 -10.75
C SER A 487 29.78 5.64 -9.73
N ALA A 488 29.99 6.57 -8.79
CA ALA A 488 30.80 6.33 -7.60
C ALA A 488 30.03 5.50 -6.53
N ILE A 489 28.73 5.28 -6.73
CA ILE A 489 27.87 4.49 -5.86
C ILE A 489 27.80 3.06 -6.43
N ASP A 490 28.44 2.12 -5.74
CA ASP A 490 28.61 0.74 -6.18
C ASP A 490 27.59 -0.25 -5.57
N GLY A 491 26.64 0.27 -4.77
CA GLY A 491 25.59 -0.52 -4.11
C GLY A 491 26.03 -1.29 -2.86
N SER A 492 27.33 -1.30 -2.54
CA SER A 492 27.86 -2.03 -1.40
C SER A 492 27.42 -1.43 -0.06
N THR A 493 27.34 -2.26 0.98
CA THR A 493 27.03 -1.79 2.35
C THR A 493 28.02 -0.71 2.81
N THR A 494 29.30 -0.82 2.42
CA THR A 494 30.34 0.17 2.72
C THR A 494 29.98 1.53 2.14
N THR A 495 29.69 1.58 0.84
CA THR A 495 29.34 2.81 0.14
C THR A 495 28.04 3.41 0.69
N LEU A 496 26.99 2.60 0.90
CA LEU A 496 25.71 3.07 1.44
C LEU A 496 25.86 3.65 2.86
N THR A 497 26.65 3.00 3.71
CA THR A 497 26.92 3.50 5.08
C THR A 497 27.76 4.77 5.05
N GLY A 498 28.72 4.85 4.13
CA GLY A 498 29.51 6.06 3.88
C GLY A 498 28.64 7.25 3.46
N ILE A 499 27.68 7.04 2.56
CA ILE A 499 26.68 8.04 2.16
C ILE A 499 25.84 8.49 3.36
N LYS A 500 25.31 7.54 4.14
CA LYS A 500 24.48 7.85 5.33
C LYS A 500 25.25 8.65 6.37
N ALA A 501 26.56 8.42 6.49
CA ALA A 501 27.45 9.15 7.38
C ALA A 501 27.99 10.47 6.77
N GLN A 502 27.59 10.83 5.55
CA GLN A 502 28.11 11.98 4.79
C GLN A 502 29.63 11.94 4.56
N ARG A 503 30.22 10.74 4.50
CA ARG A 503 31.67 10.53 4.37
C ARG A 503 32.12 10.19 2.95
N VAL A 504 31.18 9.98 2.04
CA VAL A 504 31.42 9.75 0.61
C VAL A 504 30.71 10.89 -0.12
N THR A 505 31.45 11.67 -0.91
CA THR A 505 30.96 12.86 -1.63
C THR A 505 30.60 12.55 -3.06
#